data_AF-A0A7W1SD26-F1
#
_entry.id   AF-A0A7W1SD26-F1
#
_cell.length_a   1.000
_cell.length_b   1.000
_cell.length_c   1.000
_cell.angle_alpha   90.00
_cell.angle_beta   90.00
_cell.angle_gamma   90.00
#
_symmetry.space_group_name_H-M   'P 1'
#
loop_
_entity.id
_entity.type
_entity.pdbx_description
1 polymer ?
#
loop_
_entity_poly.entity_id
_entity_poly.type
_entity_poly.pdbx_seq_one_letter_code
_entity_poly.pdbx_strand_id
1 'polypeptide(L)'
;EPTRRVPEVLPARRVRRPLVQALSMAALLAIVSIGVLLAARAQPDRVDTPRLAAGLTVDPLGPADVSAGEFISLAAGGQQHLDRSKLVLLGLTSKDADGAVSAEWDYERELASRLLDDTRLYRLVAEERGLTTMAGVMRDLEFVLLQASMTEGNDTVGLSQIQRAIHKRDLLQKMDVVRSAGI
;
A
#
# COMPACT_ATOMS: atom_id res chain seq x y z
N GLU A 1 -23.13 -49.45 58.04
CA GLU A 1 -22.88 -50.80 57.47
C GLU A 1 -24.14 -51.25 56.70
N PRO A 2 -24.07 -52.19 55.75
CA PRO A 2 -23.94 -52.00 54.29
C PRO A 2 -25.19 -52.48 53.49
N THR A 3 -25.38 -52.21 52.20
CA THR A 3 -24.96 -53.05 51.05
C THR A 3 -25.54 -52.46 49.74
N ARG A 4 -24.74 -52.18 48.69
CA ARG A 4 -24.53 -53.00 47.45
C ARG A 4 -25.81 -53.09 46.57
N ARG A 5 -25.89 -52.86 45.25
CA ARG A 5 -24.94 -52.84 44.11
C ARG A 5 -25.51 -52.00 42.93
N VAL A 6 -24.57 -51.46 42.14
CA VAL A 6 -24.58 -51.03 40.71
C VAL A 6 -25.14 -52.17 39.81
N PRO A 7 -25.72 -51.99 38.58
CA PRO A 7 -25.27 -51.09 37.51
C PRO A 7 -26.32 -50.50 36.53
N GLU A 8 -26.00 -49.40 35.86
CA GLU A 8 -26.25 -49.33 34.40
C GLU A 8 -25.31 -48.33 33.71
N VAL A 9 -24.84 -48.76 32.55
CA VAL A 9 -23.79 -48.17 31.71
C VAL A 9 -24.46 -47.72 30.42
N LEU A 10 -24.14 -46.52 29.91
CA LEU A 10 -23.61 -46.26 28.55
C LEU A 10 -23.70 -44.76 28.18
N PRO A 11 -22.88 -44.28 27.21
CA PRO A 11 -22.27 -42.97 27.26
C PRO A 11 -22.79 -42.02 26.17
N ALA A 12 -22.80 -40.72 26.45
CA ALA A 12 -23.07 -39.69 25.45
C ALA A 12 -21.89 -38.71 25.31
N ARG A 13 -20.92 -39.15 24.50
CA ARG A 13 -20.29 -38.39 23.40
C ARG A 13 -20.25 -36.85 23.59
N ARG A 14 -19.10 -36.31 23.97
CA ARG A 14 -18.69 -34.95 23.52
C ARG A 14 -17.29 -34.96 22.94
N VAL A 15 -17.25 -34.43 21.74
CA VAL A 15 -16.19 -34.43 20.76
C VAL A 15 -15.02 -33.59 21.25
N ARG A 16 -13.88 -34.23 21.52
CA ARG A 16 -12.59 -33.54 21.55
C ARG A 16 -12.10 -33.39 20.12
N ARG A 17 -12.15 -32.17 19.57
CA ARG A 17 -11.34 -31.78 18.41
C ARG A 17 -10.93 -30.31 18.53
N PRO A 18 -9.69 -30.04 18.96
CA PRO A 18 -8.98 -28.89 18.41
C PRO A 18 -7.50 -29.25 18.20
N LEU A 19 -7.22 -30.26 17.37
CA LEU A 19 -5.83 -30.62 17.07
C LEU A 19 -5.52 -30.82 15.59
N VAL A 20 -6.53 -30.77 14.71
CA VAL A 20 -6.31 -30.85 13.26
C VAL A 20 -6.14 -29.45 12.63
N GLN A 21 -6.55 -28.37 13.31
CA GLN A 21 -6.41 -27.00 12.80
C GLN A 21 -5.00 -26.40 12.95
N ALA A 22 -4.18 -26.93 13.86
CA ALA A 22 -2.80 -26.44 14.05
C ALA A 22 -1.86 -26.90 12.93
N LEU A 23 -2.18 -28.01 12.25
CA LEU A 23 -1.28 -28.62 11.26
C LEU A 23 -1.34 -27.94 9.88
N SER A 24 -2.46 -27.28 9.54
CA SER A 24 -2.63 -26.55 8.28
C SER A 24 -1.86 -25.22 8.23
N MET A 25 -1.58 -24.59 9.37
CA MET A 25 -0.87 -23.30 9.42
C MET A 25 0.63 -23.44 9.18
N ALA A 26 1.25 -24.53 9.65
CA ALA A 26 2.67 -24.81 9.44
C ALA A 26 2.99 -25.18 7.98
N ALA A 27 2.10 -25.89 7.29
CA ALA A 27 2.28 -26.27 5.90
C ALA A 27 2.24 -25.06 4.94
N LEU A 28 1.40 -24.06 5.22
CA LEU A 28 1.35 -22.83 4.42
C LEU A 28 2.61 -21.97 4.59
N LEU A 29 3.17 -21.90 5.81
CA LEU A 29 4.42 -21.16 6.06
C LEU A 29 5.64 -21.78 5.36
N ALA A 30 5.70 -23.12 5.26
CA ALA A 30 6.78 -23.82 4.56
C ALA A 30 6.77 -23.57 3.04
N ILE A 31 5.58 -23.47 2.41
CA ILE A 31 5.48 -23.23 0.96
C ILE A 31 5.89 -21.78 0.60
N VAL A 32 5.53 -20.79 1.43
CA VAL A 32 5.91 -19.38 1.21
C VAL A 32 7.42 -19.17 1.33
N SER A 33 8.07 -19.83 2.30
CA SER A 33 9.51 -19.68 2.53
C SER A 33 10.37 -20.29 1.40
N ILE A 34 9.91 -21.38 0.77
CA ILE A 34 10.61 -22.00 -0.36
C ILE A 34 10.51 -21.12 -1.62
N GLY A 35 9.39 -20.43 -1.84
CA GLY A 35 9.22 -19.53 -2.98
C GLY A 35 10.16 -18.33 -2.97
N VAL A 36 10.37 -17.71 -1.80
CA VAL A 36 11.29 -16.56 -1.64
C VAL A 36 12.74 -16.96 -1.90
N LEU A 37 13.15 -18.17 -1.49
CA LEU A 37 14.53 -18.63 -1.64
C LEU A 37 14.91 -18.94 -3.10
N LEU A 38 13.95 -19.38 -3.92
CA LEU A 38 14.17 -19.66 -5.34
C LEU A 38 14.18 -18.38 -6.18
N ALA A 39 13.39 -17.37 -5.81
CA ALA A 39 13.42 -16.06 -6.47
C ALA A 39 14.74 -15.30 -6.22
N ALA A 40 15.33 -15.45 -5.02
CA ALA A 40 16.61 -14.81 -4.67
C ALA A 40 17.83 -15.39 -5.42
N ARG A 41 17.75 -16.62 -5.96
CA ARG A 41 18.85 -17.24 -6.73
C ARG A 41 18.75 -17.02 -8.24
N ALA A 42 17.66 -16.44 -8.72
CA ALA A 42 17.40 -16.26 -10.14
C ALA A 42 17.71 -14.84 -10.64
N GLN A 43 18.42 -14.00 -9.87
CA GLN A 43 18.84 -12.68 -10.34
C GLN A 43 20.07 -12.86 -11.26
N PRO A 44 19.95 -12.69 -12.59
CA PRO A 44 21.11 -12.72 -13.48
C PRO A 44 21.98 -11.49 -13.24
N ASP A 45 23.28 -11.76 -13.22
CA ASP A 45 24.38 -10.80 -13.21
C ASP A 45 24.33 -9.84 -14.43
N ARG A 46 24.92 -8.65 -14.25
CA ARG A 46 25.18 -7.52 -15.20
C ARG A 46 24.24 -6.31 -15.04
N VAL A 47 24.76 -5.08 -14.97
CA VAL A 47 25.77 -4.48 -15.87
C VAL A 47 26.79 -3.61 -15.14
N ASP A 48 28.01 -3.68 -15.65
CA ASP A 48 29.22 -2.95 -15.31
C ASP A 48 29.09 -1.41 -15.26
N THR A 49 29.58 -0.83 -14.16
CA THR A 49 29.93 0.59 -14.02
C THR A 49 31.21 0.94 -14.77
N PRO A 50 31.24 1.98 -15.63
CA PRO A 50 32.48 2.69 -15.92
C PRO A 50 32.79 3.66 -14.76
N ARG A 51 33.76 3.26 -13.94
CA ARG A 51 34.40 4.11 -12.92
C ARG A 51 35.28 5.15 -13.62
N LEU A 52 34.78 6.38 -13.74
CA LEU A 52 35.63 7.54 -14.02
C LEU A 52 35.98 8.21 -12.68
N ALA A 53 37.23 8.04 -12.28
CA ALA A 53 37.83 8.78 -11.18
C ALA A 53 38.08 10.23 -11.63
N ALA A 54 37.54 11.19 -10.90
CA ALA A 54 38.07 12.54 -10.82
C ALA A 54 37.89 13.03 -9.38
N GLY A 55 39.02 13.23 -8.71
CA GLY A 55 39.08 13.54 -7.29
C GLY A 55 38.56 14.95 -6.97
N LEU A 56 37.90 15.04 -5.82
CA LEU A 56 37.85 16.21 -4.98
C LEU A 56 37.95 15.70 -3.55
N THR A 57 39.07 16.02 -2.90
CA THR A 57 39.25 15.83 -1.47
C THR A 57 38.28 16.76 -0.76
N VAL A 58 37.13 16.21 -0.33
CA VAL A 58 36.21 16.85 0.62
C VAL A 58 36.43 16.17 1.96
N ASP A 59 36.64 17.01 2.97
CA ASP A 59 36.73 16.71 4.40
C ASP A 59 35.70 15.65 4.84
N PRO A 60 36.06 14.64 5.67
CA PRO A 60 35.13 13.58 6.04
C PRO A 60 34.23 14.04 7.20
N LEU A 61 33.25 14.87 6.91
CA LEU A 61 31.96 14.78 7.60
C LEU A 61 31.16 13.71 6.85
N GLY A 62 30.94 12.57 7.51
CA GLY A 62 30.59 11.31 6.87
C GLY A 62 29.38 11.39 5.92
N PRO A 63 29.41 10.67 4.77
CA PRO A 63 28.33 10.66 3.77
C PRO A 63 27.01 10.01 4.24
N ALA A 64 26.98 9.44 5.45
CA ALA A 64 25.82 8.73 5.96
C ALA A 64 24.73 9.67 6.53
N ASP A 65 25.11 10.78 7.15
CA ASP A 65 24.16 11.64 7.88
C ASP A 65 23.33 12.54 6.94
N VAL A 66 23.92 13.00 5.83
CA VAL A 66 23.22 13.82 4.83
C VAL A 66 22.17 12.97 4.09
N SER A 67 22.50 11.73 3.74
CA SER A 67 21.61 10.80 3.03
C SER A 67 20.43 10.36 3.91
N ALA A 68 20.67 10.07 5.19
CA ALA A 68 19.61 9.71 6.13
C ALA A 68 18.67 10.88 6.45
N GLY A 69 19.21 12.10 6.63
CA GLY A 69 18.41 13.29 6.89
C GLY A 69 17.54 13.71 5.70
N GLU A 70 18.08 13.63 4.48
CA GLU A 70 17.33 13.85 3.24
C GLU A 70 16.28 12.75 3.01
N PHE A 71 16.57 11.51 3.42
CA PHE A 71 15.61 10.41 3.40
C PHE A 71 14.40 10.67 4.28
N ILE A 72 14.64 11.02 5.54
CA ILE A 72 13.59 11.31 6.52
C ILE A 72 12.75 12.52 6.08
N SER A 73 13.39 13.56 5.54
CA SER A 73 12.69 14.76 5.07
C SER A 73 11.77 14.46 3.89
N LEU A 74 12.23 13.63 2.94
CA LEU A 74 11.41 13.20 1.82
C LEU A 74 10.25 12.30 2.28
N ALA A 75 10.52 11.36 3.19
CA ALA A 75 9.49 10.49 3.74
C ALA A 75 8.40 11.31 4.47
N ALA A 76 8.81 12.29 5.28
CA ALA A 76 7.88 13.21 5.95
C ALA A 76 7.04 14.03 4.96
N GLY A 77 7.66 14.58 3.91
CA GLY A 77 6.95 15.28 2.84
C GLY A 77 5.96 14.37 2.09
N GLY A 78 6.38 13.14 1.78
CA GLY A 78 5.55 12.13 1.12
C GLY A 78 4.33 11.73 1.96
N GLN A 79 4.47 11.62 3.28
CA GLN A 79 3.34 11.34 4.18
C GLN A 79 2.31 12.47 4.21
N GLN A 80 2.76 13.71 4.33
CA GLN A 80 1.84 14.86 4.28
C GLN A 80 1.12 14.92 2.92
N HIS A 81 1.83 14.62 1.84
CA HIS A 81 1.26 14.54 0.50
C HIS A 81 0.20 13.43 0.38
N LEU A 82 0.49 12.24 0.91
CA LEU A 82 -0.48 11.14 0.96
C LEU A 82 -1.73 11.52 1.76
N ASP A 83 -1.60 12.19 2.90
CA ASP A 83 -2.74 12.61 3.72
C ASP A 83 -3.63 13.60 2.96
N ARG A 84 -3.04 14.60 2.32
CA ARG A 84 -3.79 15.57 1.50
C ARG A 84 -4.48 14.87 0.32
N SER A 85 -3.78 13.96 -0.35
CA SER A 85 -4.32 13.17 -1.45
C SER A 85 -5.47 12.28 -0.99
N LYS A 86 -5.39 11.70 0.20
CA LYS A 86 -6.44 10.85 0.77
C LYS A 86 -7.73 11.63 0.97
N LEU A 87 -7.64 12.88 1.44
CA LEU A 87 -8.79 13.75 1.61
C LEU A 87 -9.52 14.02 0.28
N VAL A 88 -8.77 14.22 -0.82
CA VAL A 88 -9.37 14.37 -2.15
C VAL A 88 -10.12 13.12 -2.55
N LEU A 89 -9.48 11.95 -2.42
CA LEU A 89 -10.11 10.69 -2.79
C LEU A 89 -11.35 10.41 -1.97
N LEU A 90 -11.32 10.68 -0.66
CA LEU A 90 -12.49 10.59 0.21
C LEU A 90 -13.60 11.53 -0.25
N GLY A 91 -13.26 12.78 -0.59
CA GLY A 91 -14.17 13.75 -1.18
C GLY A 91 -14.85 13.18 -2.43
N LEU A 92 -14.08 12.70 -3.40
CA LEU A 92 -14.58 12.08 -4.64
C LEU A 92 -15.49 10.87 -4.37
N THR A 93 -15.13 10.00 -3.42
CA THR A 93 -15.95 8.83 -3.07
C THR A 93 -17.22 9.16 -2.30
N SER A 94 -17.28 10.35 -1.67
CA SER A 94 -18.46 10.79 -0.93
C SER A 94 -19.52 11.45 -1.82
N LYS A 95 -19.17 11.81 -3.06
CA LYS A 95 -20.09 12.42 -4.03
C LYS A 95 -21.06 11.38 -4.56
N ASP A 96 -22.32 11.77 -4.70
CA ASP A 96 -23.35 10.94 -5.29
C ASP A 96 -23.25 10.96 -6.81
N ALA A 97 -22.87 9.84 -7.41
CA ALA A 97 -22.78 9.70 -8.86
C ALA A 97 -24.12 9.38 -9.53
N ASP A 98 -25.12 8.93 -8.75
CA ASP A 98 -26.44 8.48 -9.25
C ASP A 98 -27.58 9.48 -8.92
N GLY A 99 -27.25 10.57 -8.20
CA GLY A 99 -28.21 11.53 -7.66
C GLY A 99 -28.83 12.48 -8.70
N ALA A 100 -30.06 12.93 -8.43
CA ALA A 100 -30.83 13.86 -9.27
C ALA A 100 -30.24 15.28 -9.35
N VAL A 101 -29.29 15.61 -8.47
CA VAL A 101 -28.47 16.82 -8.53
C VAL A 101 -27.05 16.33 -8.81
N SER A 102 -26.50 16.69 -9.98
CA SER A 102 -25.10 16.39 -10.31
C SER A 102 -24.22 16.85 -9.15
N ALA A 103 -23.52 15.91 -8.51
CA ALA A 103 -22.69 16.21 -7.35
C ALA A 103 -21.45 16.96 -7.82
N GLU A 104 -21.56 18.29 -7.94
CA GLU A 104 -20.47 19.14 -8.41
C GLU A 104 -19.21 18.90 -7.56
N TRP A 105 -18.11 18.59 -8.25
CA TRP A 105 -16.83 18.20 -7.64
C TRP A 105 -15.64 18.94 -8.26
N ASP A 106 -15.87 20.14 -8.79
CA ASP A 106 -14.82 21.01 -9.36
C ASP A 106 -13.71 21.34 -8.36
N TYR A 107 -14.04 21.41 -7.07
CA TYR A 107 -13.05 21.60 -6.01
C TYR A 107 -12.09 20.41 -5.91
N GLU A 108 -12.61 19.19 -5.88
CA GLU A 108 -11.81 17.97 -5.83
C GLU A 108 -11.00 17.78 -7.12
N ARG A 109 -11.57 18.15 -8.27
CA ARG A 109 -10.89 18.17 -9.58
C ARG A 109 -9.68 19.10 -9.58
N GLU A 110 -9.87 20.34 -9.13
CA GLU A 110 -8.80 21.33 -9.03
C GLU A 110 -7.71 20.86 -8.06
N LEU A 111 -8.10 20.32 -6.91
CA LEU A 111 -7.15 19.79 -5.95
C LEU A 111 -6.39 18.57 -6.50
N ALA A 112 -7.06 17.69 -7.25
CA ALA A 112 -6.41 16.58 -7.94
C ALA A 112 -5.37 17.05 -8.96
N SER A 113 -5.67 18.12 -9.71
CA SER A 113 -4.72 18.72 -10.65
C SER A 113 -3.46 19.22 -9.94
N ARG A 114 -3.61 19.91 -8.80
CA ARG A 114 -2.47 20.44 -8.02
C ARG A 114 -1.59 19.35 -7.42
N LEU A 115 -2.17 18.20 -7.07
CA LEU A 115 -1.44 17.10 -6.43
C LEU A 115 -0.70 16.20 -7.42
N LEU A 116 -1.00 16.30 -8.72
CA LEU A 116 -0.51 15.36 -9.71
C LEU A 116 1.01 15.43 -9.89
N ASP A 117 1.57 16.63 -9.94
CA ASP A 117 3.01 16.83 -10.16
C ASP A 117 3.84 16.36 -8.97
N ASP A 118 3.42 16.69 -7.75
CA ASP A 118 4.05 16.19 -6.52
C ASP A 118 3.95 14.67 -6.43
N THR A 119 2.82 14.08 -6.83
CA THR A 119 2.65 12.61 -6.86
C THR A 119 3.65 11.94 -7.80
N ARG A 120 3.87 12.52 -8.99
CA ARG A 120 4.86 12.02 -9.95
C ARG A 120 6.27 12.08 -9.38
N LEU A 121 6.62 13.21 -8.76
CA LEU A 121 7.92 13.38 -8.12
C LEU A 121 8.14 12.33 -7.03
N TYR A 122 7.18 12.18 -6.10
CA TYR A 122 7.31 11.19 -5.03
C TYR A 122 7.33 9.76 -5.55
N ARG A 123 6.61 9.44 -6.65
CA ARG A 123 6.72 8.15 -7.32
C ARG A 123 8.13 7.89 -7.82
N LEU A 124 8.71 8.83 -8.57
CA LEU A 124 10.03 8.67 -9.16
C LEU A 124 11.11 8.48 -8.09
N VAL A 125 11.06 9.27 -7.02
CA VAL A 125 12.04 9.12 -5.93
C VAL A 125 11.83 7.81 -5.16
N ALA A 126 10.59 7.37 -4.96
CA ALA A 126 10.32 6.05 -4.37
C ALA A 126 10.85 4.90 -5.25
N GLU A 127 10.72 5.02 -6.58
CA GLU A 127 11.28 4.05 -7.53
C GLU A 127 12.82 4.02 -7.47
N GLU A 128 13.47 5.20 -7.49
CA GLU A 128 14.93 5.33 -7.39
C GLU A 128 15.48 4.71 -6.11
N ARG A 129 14.75 4.83 -5.00
CA ARG A 129 15.14 4.29 -3.68
C ARG A 129 14.71 2.84 -3.46
N GLY A 130 14.10 2.19 -4.44
CA GLY A 130 13.63 0.80 -4.32
C GLY A 130 12.44 0.61 -3.36
N LEU A 131 11.73 1.69 -3.01
CA LEU A 131 10.54 1.67 -2.16
C LEU A 131 9.33 1.22 -2.98
N THR A 132 9.31 -0.05 -3.40
CA THR A 132 8.34 -0.60 -4.36
C THR A 132 6.88 -0.43 -3.94
N THR A 133 6.57 -0.61 -2.64
CA THR A 133 5.22 -0.42 -2.10
C THR A 133 4.77 1.04 -2.24
N MET A 134 5.60 1.99 -1.81
CA MET A 134 5.31 3.42 -1.93
C MET A 134 5.16 3.83 -3.40
N ALA A 135 6.09 3.43 -4.25
CA ALA A 135 6.03 3.69 -5.69
C ALA A 135 4.75 3.14 -6.33
N GLY A 136 4.31 1.95 -5.90
CA GLY A 136 3.05 1.35 -6.35
C GLY A 136 1.83 2.20 -5.96
N VAL A 137 1.77 2.65 -4.70
CA VAL A 137 0.68 3.53 -4.22
C VAL A 137 0.69 4.87 -4.95
N MET A 138 1.85 5.50 -5.11
CA MET A 138 1.96 6.77 -5.83
C MET A 138 1.57 6.63 -7.31
N ARG A 139 1.84 5.48 -7.94
CA ARG A 139 1.40 5.21 -9.32
C ARG A 139 -0.11 5.03 -9.44
N ASP A 140 -0.72 4.29 -8.52
CA ASP A 140 -2.17 4.12 -8.45
C ASP A 140 -2.85 5.47 -8.19
N LEU A 141 -2.27 6.29 -7.32
CA LEU A 141 -2.72 7.64 -7.03
C LEU A 141 -2.58 8.57 -8.24
N GLU A 142 -1.42 8.59 -8.90
CA GLU A 142 -1.18 9.39 -10.12
C GLU A 142 -2.26 9.11 -11.18
N PHE A 143 -2.58 7.84 -11.39
CA PHE A 143 -3.62 7.44 -12.35
C PHE A 143 -5.00 8.03 -11.99
N VAL A 144 -5.41 7.91 -10.73
CA VAL A 144 -6.72 8.40 -10.28
C VAL A 144 -6.78 9.93 -10.31
N LEU A 145 -5.73 10.60 -9.83
CA LEU A 145 -5.66 12.07 -9.83
C LEU A 145 -5.65 12.63 -11.25
N LEU A 146 -4.93 11.99 -12.18
CA LEU A 146 -4.93 12.36 -13.58
C LEU A 146 -6.34 12.26 -14.15
N GLN A 147 -7.01 11.12 -13.95
CA GLN A 147 -8.38 10.93 -14.42
C GLN A 147 -9.32 11.99 -13.83
N ALA A 148 -9.24 12.24 -12.52
CA ALA A 148 -10.04 13.28 -11.86
C ALA A 148 -9.77 14.68 -12.43
N SER A 149 -8.52 15.04 -12.71
CA SER A 149 -8.16 16.37 -13.24
C SER A 149 -8.68 16.62 -14.66
N MET A 150 -8.83 15.55 -15.46
CA MET A 150 -9.23 15.62 -16.87
C MET A 150 -10.75 15.54 -17.07
N THR A 151 -11.48 14.98 -16.13
CA THR A 151 -12.94 14.88 -16.19
C THR A 151 -13.58 16.18 -15.69
N GLU A 152 -14.71 16.58 -16.28
CA GLU A 152 -15.49 17.76 -15.86
C GLU A 152 -16.15 17.52 -14.49
N GLY A 153 -16.20 18.53 -13.62
CA GLY A 153 -16.70 18.40 -12.25
C GLY A 153 -18.20 18.15 -12.13
N ASN A 154 -18.94 18.11 -13.23
CA ASN A 154 -20.36 17.76 -13.30
C ASN A 154 -20.64 16.46 -14.07
N ASP A 155 -19.60 15.77 -14.55
CA ASP A 155 -19.70 14.50 -15.27
C ASP A 155 -19.87 13.32 -14.30
N THR A 156 -21.09 12.80 -14.21
CA THR A 156 -21.46 11.69 -13.32
C THR A 156 -20.91 10.34 -13.81
N VAL A 157 -20.75 10.16 -15.12
CA VAL A 157 -20.16 8.94 -15.70
C VAL A 157 -18.66 8.91 -15.39
N GLY A 158 -17.98 10.04 -15.60
CA GLY A 158 -16.58 10.21 -15.25
C GLY A 158 -16.34 10.01 -13.74
N LEU A 159 -17.15 10.62 -12.88
CA LEU A 159 -17.11 10.42 -11.43
C LEU A 159 -17.27 8.93 -11.06
N SER A 160 -18.25 8.23 -11.64
CA SER A 160 -18.44 6.79 -11.43
C SER A 160 -17.22 5.96 -11.83
N GLN A 161 -16.52 6.34 -12.90
CA GLN A 161 -15.30 5.65 -13.33
C GLN A 161 -14.14 5.91 -12.36
N ILE A 162 -13.99 7.14 -11.89
CA ILE A 162 -12.98 7.53 -10.90
C ILE A 162 -13.19 6.77 -9.59
N GLN A 163 -14.42 6.77 -9.06
CA GLN A 163 -14.78 6.03 -7.85
C GLN A 163 -14.49 4.53 -7.99
N ARG A 164 -14.85 3.95 -9.14
CA ARG A 164 -14.55 2.54 -9.44
C ARG A 164 -13.05 2.27 -9.53
N ALA A 165 -12.26 3.20 -10.06
CA ALA A 165 -10.81 3.10 -10.09
C ALA A 165 -10.19 3.14 -8.68
N ILE A 166 -10.69 4.02 -7.80
CA ILE A 166 -10.29 4.09 -6.39
C ILE A 166 -10.57 2.75 -5.69
N HIS A 167 -11.78 2.21 -5.84
CA HIS A 167 -12.18 0.95 -5.22
C HIS A 167 -11.44 -0.26 -5.78
N LYS A 168 -11.36 -0.40 -7.11
CA LYS A 168 -10.69 -1.55 -7.75
C LYS A 168 -9.21 -1.66 -7.39
N ARG A 169 -8.58 -0.53 -7.07
CA ARG A 169 -7.17 -0.47 -6.67
C ARG A 169 -6.98 -0.60 -5.16
N ASP A 170 -8.05 -0.67 -4.36
CA ASP A 170 -8.01 -0.60 -2.90
C ASP A 170 -7.17 0.58 -2.39
N LEU A 171 -7.23 1.72 -3.11
CA LEU A 171 -6.22 2.78 -3.00
C LEU A 171 -6.19 3.39 -1.59
N LEU A 172 -7.36 3.69 -1.03
CA LEU A 172 -7.47 4.24 0.33
C LEU A 172 -6.84 3.32 1.39
N GLN A 173 -7.04 2.01 1.25
CA GLN A 173 -6.45 1.02 2.16
C GLN A 173 -4.93 0.93 1.98
N LYS A 174 -4.44 0.91 0.74
CA LYS A 174 -3.00 0.90 0.48
C LYS A 174 -2.31 2.14 1.05
N MET A 175 -2.96 3.31 0.95
CA MET A 175 -2.45 4.55 1.55
C MET A 175 -2.36 4.45 3.07
N ASP A 176 -3.33 3.82 3.74
CA ASP A 176 -3.28 3.59 5.19
C ASP A 176 -2.15 2.63 5.60
N VAL A 177 -1.90 1.59 4.80
CA VAL A 177 -0.80 0.66 5.04
C VAL A 177 0.55 1.38 4.91
N VAL A 178 0.74 2.16 3.85
CA VAL A 178 1.99 2.92 3.65
C VAL A 178 2.20 3.93 4.77
N ARG A 179 1.15 4.67 5.15
CA ARG A 179 1.20 5.63 6.26
C ARG A 179 1.57 4.96 7.59
N SER A 180 0.92 3.86 7.93
CA SER A 180 1.17 3.15 9.19
C SER A 180 2.56 2.49 9.24
N ALA A 181 3.11 2.13 8.09
CA ALA A 181 4.45 1.54 7.98
C ALA A 181 5.59 2.56 8.10
N GLY A 182 5.31 3.88 8.04
CA GLY A 182 6.35 4.90 8.13
C GLY A 182 7.33 4.92 6.94
N ILE A 183 6.93 4.31 5.82
CA ILE A 183 7.71 4.22 4.57
C ILE A 183 7.42 5.45 3.70
#